data_AF-A0A7D4B1L2-F1
#
_entry.id   AF-A0A7D4B1L2-F1
#
_cell.length_a   1.000
_cell.length_b   1.000
_cell.length_c   1.000
_cell.angle_alpha   90.00
_cell.angle_beta   90.00
_cell.angle_gamma   90.00
#
_symmetry.space_group_name_H-M   'P 1'
#
loop_
_entity.id
_entity.type
_entity.pdbx_description
1 polymer ?
#
loop_
_entity_poly.entity_id
_entity_poly.type
_entity_poly.pdbx_seq_one_letter_code
_entity_poly.pdbx_strand_id
1 'polypeptide(L)'
;MFYEVNTERIESQLRCLTESIQVMEEVKPSLEEGLTPFFAGSRAAHLAVECVIDIGSVMIDGFIMRDPGGYHDIIDILEDEQVIPREGAKELKSWLQIRERLVRYYDEVSVAEVKEKLKDIRIFRSYITWVRHYLEKELGSVHTHGNEGSL
;
A
#
# COMPACT_ATOMS: atom_id res chain seq x y z
N MET A 1 -6.20 16.00 -21.01
CA MET A 1 -6.13 16.73 -19.73
C MET A 1 -4.67 16.73 -19.32
N PHE A 2 -4.12 17.83 -18.80
CA PHE A 2 -2.74 17.86 -18.33
C PHE A 2 -2.76 17.51 -16.84
N TYR A 3 -2.32 16.31 -16.49
CA TYR A 3 -2.20 15.88 -15.10
C TYR A 3 -0.80 16.22 -14.59
N GLU A 4 -0.69 16.70 -13.35
CA GLU A 4 0.59 16.95 -12.68
C GLU A 4 0.82 15.87 -11.60
N VAL A 5 0.99 14.64 -12.06
CA VAL A 5 1.20 13.49 -11.17
C VAL A 5 2.67 13.41 -10.77
N ASN A 6 2.95 13.37 -9.48
CA ASN A 6 4.30 13.14 -8.96
C ASN A 6 4.68 11.66 -9.03
N THR A 7 5.02 11.18 -10.23
CA THR A 7 5.36 9.77 -10.48
C THR A 7 6.63 9.32 -9.74
N GLU A 8 7.61 10.20 -9.55
CA GLU A 8 8.82 9.90 -8.77
C GLU A 8 8.50 9.54 -7.32
N ARG A 9 7.60 10.30 -6.69
CA ARG A 9 7.13 10.04 -5.33
C ARG A 9 6.38 8.72 -5.26
N ILE A 10 5.47 8.46 -6.22
CA ILE A 10 4.74 7.18 -6.28
C ILE A 10 5.72 6.01 -6.42
N GLU A 11 6.71 6.10 -7.30
CA GLU A 11 7.71 5.03 -7.48
C GLU A 11 8.53 4.80 -6.21
N SER A 12 8.90 5.85 -5.48
CA SER A 12 9.58 5.70 -4.19
C SER A 12 8.72 5.00 -3.14
N GLN A 13 7.42 5.30 -3.10
CA GLN A 13 6.48 4.65 -2.18
C GLN A 13 6.20 3.20 -2.58
N LEU A 14 6.11 2.91 -3.89
CA LEU A 14 5.97 1.54 -4.40
C LEU A 14 7.21 0.67 -4.07
N ARG A 15 8.42 1.25 -4.07
CA ARG A 15 9.62 0.56 -3.60
C ARG A 15 9.53 0.21 -2.11
N CYS A 16 9.16 1.17 -1.26
CA CYS A 16 8.96 0.93 0.17
C CYS A 16 7.87 -0.12 0.46
N LEU A 17 6.77 -0.09 -0.31
CA LEU A 17 5.73 -1.11 -0.25
C LEU A 17 6.27 -2.49 -0.61
N THR A 18 7.11 -2.59 -1.65
CA THR A 18 7.73 -3.84 -2.08
C THR A 18 8.67 -4.40 -1.01
N GLU A 19 9.51 -3.56 -0.41
CA GLU A 19 10.39 -3.94 0.71
C GLU A 19 9.58 -4.40 1.93
N SER A 20 8.47 -3.71 2.23
CA SER A 20 7.56 -4.09 3.32
C SER A 20 6.93 -5.47 3.09
N ILE A 21 6.52 -5.76 1.84
CA ILE A 21 6.03 -7.09 1.47
C ILE A 21 7.10 -8.15 1.69
N GLN A 22 8.34 -7.90 1.26
CA GLN A 22 9.45 -8.82 1.44
C GLN A 22 9.71 -9.13 2.92
N VAL A 23 9.79 -8.10 3.77
CA VAL A 23 9.98 -8.29 5.22
C VAL A 23 8.84 -9.12 5.81
N MET A 24 7.59 -8.82 5.45
CA MET A 24 6.43 -9.60 5.93
C MET A 24 6.51 -11.07 5.49
N GLU A 25 6.94 -11.36 4.27
CA GLU A 25 7.12 -12.74 3.77
C GLU A 25 8.26 -13.47 4.49
N GLU A 26 9.38 -12.80 4.75
CA GLU A 26 10.55 -13.36 5.45
C GLU A 26 10.27 -13.72 6.91
N VAL A 27 9.54 -12.87 7.64
CA VAL A 27 9.28 -13.05 9.08
C VAL A 27 8.02 -13.86 9.38
N LYS A 28 7.11 -14.00 8.41
CA LYS A 28 5.88 -14.79 8.58
C LYS A 28 6.09 -16.21 9.14
N PRO A 29 7.08 -17.02 8.70
CA PRO A 29 7.29 -18.35 9.27
C PRO A 29 7.81 -18.32 10.72
N SER A 30 8.54 -17.29 11.12
CA SER A 30 9.21 -17.18 12.41
C SER A 30 8.60 -16.15 13.36
N LEU A 31 7.40 -15.64 13.04
CA LEU A 31 6.77 -14.53 13.79
C LEU A 31 6.59 -14.81 15.29
N GLU A 32 6.40 -16.08 15.64
CA GLU A 32 6.22 -16.56 17.03
C GLU A 32 7.54 -16.89 17.74
N GLU A 33 8.67 -16.86 17.03
CA GLU A 33 9.98 -17.27 17.56
C GLU A 33 10.65 -16.18 18.41
N GLY A 34 10.13 -14.94 18.41
CA GLY A 34 10.63 -13.88 19.29
C GLY A 34 10.10 -12.47 18.96
N LEU A 35 10.57 -11.50 19.75
CA LEU A 35 10.15 -10.10 19.62
C LEU A 35 10.63 -9.45 18.32
N THR A 36 11.83 -9.79 17.84
CA THR A 36 12.38 -9.23 16.60
C THR A 36 11.52 -9.53 15.37
N PRO A 37 11.20 -10.81 15.02
CA PRO A 37 10.35 -11.09 13.87
C PRO A 37 8.93 -10.53 14.06
N PHE A 38 8.38 -10.56 15.28
CA PHE A 38 7.09 -9.92 15.58
C PHE A 38 7.10 -8.41 15.29
N PHE A 39 8.07 -7.66 15.80
CA PHE A 39 8.16 -6.22 15.57
C PHE A 39 8.48 -5.88 14.11
N ALA A 40 9.32 -6.66 13.44
CA ALA A 40 9.60 -6.49 12.02
C ALA A 40 8.34 -6.67 11.17
N GLY A 41 7.58 -7.76 11.39
CA GLY A 41 6.32 -8.02 10.68
C GLY A 41 5.26 -6.96 10.97
N SER A 42 5.15 -6.54 12.23
CA SER A 42 4.23 -5.47 12.65
C SER A 42 4.56 -4.13 11.99
N ARG A 43 5.86 -3.75 11.96
CA ARG A 43 6.30 -2.51 11.33
C ARG A 43 6.12 -2.54 9.82
N ALA A 44 6.45 -3.67 9.18
CA ALA A 44 6.27 -3.84 7.74
C ALA A 44 4.78 -3.79 7.33
N ALA A 45 3.89 -4.40 8.11
CA ALA A 45 2.44 -4.29 7.91
C ALA A 45 1.94 -2.84 8.02
N HIS A 46 2.37 -2.11 9.06
CA HIS A 46 2.05 -0.69 9.21
C HIS A 46 2.57 0.13 8.02
N LEU A 47 3.84 -0.02 7.63
CA LEU A 47 4.42 0.72 6.50
C LEU A 47 3.73 0.41 5.16
N ALA A 48 3.33 -0.84 4.93
CA ALA A 48 2.59 -1.20 3.73
C ALA A 48 1.27 -0.42 3.63
N VAL A 49 0.56 -0.26 4.75
CA VAL A 49 -0.69 0.53 4.78
C VAL A 49 -0.44 2.02 4.58
N GLU A 50 0.60 2.60 5.20
CA GLU A 50 0.96 4.00 4.93
C GLU A 50 1.30 4.22 3.45
N CYS A 51 2.03 3.30 2.82
CA CYS A 51 2.34 3.41 1.39
C CYS A 51 1.07 3.40 0.53
N VAL A 52 0.09 2.55 0.83
CA VAL A 52 -1.20 2.54 0.11
C VAL A 52 -1.91 3.90 0.26
N ILE A 53 -2.01 4.41 1.49
CA ILE A 53 -2.66 5.69 1.79
C ILE A 53 -1.96 6.84 1.07
N ASP A 54 -0.64 6.91 1.17
CA ASP A 54 0.13 8.02 0.62
C ASP A 54 0.18 7.99 -0.91
N ILE A 55 0.31 6.80 -1.52
CA ILE A 55 0.21 6.65 -2.98
C ILE A 55 -1.18 7.09 -3.45
N GLY A 56 -2.23 6.63 -2.75
CA GLY A 56 -3.60 7.02 -3.05
C GLY A 56 -3.80 8.53 -2.99
N SER A 57 -3.25 9.18 -1.97
CA SER A 57 -3.29 10.65 -1.82
C SER A 57 -2.59 11.36 -2.98
N VAL A 58 -1.40 10.90 -3.37
CA VAL A 58 -0.65 11.49 -4.51
C VAL A 58 -1.40 11.28 -5.84
N MET A 59 -2.06 10.14 -6.02
CA MET A 59 -2.90 9.90 -7.20
C MET A 59 -4.11 10.82 -7.23
N ILE A 60 -4.82 10.97 -6.11
CA ILE A 60 -5.99 11.85 -5.97
C ILE A 60 -5.62 13.28 -6.34
N ASP A 61 -4.54 13.80 -5.76
CA ASP A 61 -4.07 15.16 -6.04
C ASP A 61 -3.63 15.32 -7.50
N GLY A 62 -2.84 14.38 -8.02
CA GLY A 62 -2.24 14.48 -9.35
C GLY A 62 -3.24 14.33 -10.50
N PHE A 63 -4.29 13.53 -10.31
CA PHE A 63 -5.36 13.31 -11.29
C PHE A 63 -6.58 14.20 -11.07
N ILE A 64 -6.54 15.11 -10.08
CA ILE A 64 -7.63 16.05 -9.78
C ILE A 64 -8.94 15.29 -9.48
N MET A 65 -8.83 14.24 -8.66
CA MET A 65 -9.98 13.49 -8.14
C MET A 65 -10.68 14.28 -7.02
N ARG A 66 -11.76 13.74 -6.46
CA ARG A 66 -12.44 14.36 -5.29
C ARG A 66 -11.55 14.30 -4.04
N ASP A 67 -11.64 15.32 -3.18
CA ASP A 67 -10.90 15.38 -1.92
C ASP A 67 -11.32 14.26 -0.95
N PRO A 68 -10.35 13.61 -0.25
CA PRO A 68 -10.64 12.60 0.76
C PRO A 68 -10.97 13.23 2.13
N GLY A 69 -12.04 12.76 2.77
CA GLY A 69 -12.36 13.07 4.17
C GLY A 69 -11.57 12.27 5.21
N GLY A 70 -10.81 11.26 4.79
CA GLY A 70 -9.99 10.41 5.66
C GLY A 70 -9.47 9.16 4.93
N TYR A 71 -8.78 8.26 5.65
CA TYR A 71 -8.10 7.11 5.03
C TYR A 71 -9.04 6.11 4.34
N HIS A 72 -10.22 5.87 4.90
CA HIS A 72 -11.22 5.04 4.22
C HIS A 72 -11.66 5.66 2.90
N ASP A 73 -11.81 6.98 2.89
CA ASP A 73 -12.27 7.72 1.72
C ASP A 73 -11.24 7.71 0.59
N ILE A 74 -9.93 7.68 0.91
CA ILE A 74 -8.88 7.46 -0.10
C ILE A 74 -9.14 6.14 -0.84
N ILE A 75 -9.42 5.06 -0.13
CA ILE A 75 -9.68 3.75 -0.76
C ILE A 75 -11.00 3.77 -1.55
N ASP A 76 -12.03 4.46 -1.05
CA ASP A 76 -13.29 4.66 -1.78
C ASP A 76 -13.05 5.43 -3.10
N ILE A 77 -12.28 6.51 -3.08
CA ILE A 77 -11.98 7.30 -4.28
C ILE A 77 -11.22 6.47 -5.31
N LEU A 78 -10.22 5.69 -4.87
CA LEU A 78 -9.49 4.80 -5.77
C LEU A 78 -10.39 3.71 -6.40
N GLU A 79 -11.43 3.24 -5.69
CA GLU A 79 -12.45 2.34 -6.25
C GLU A 79 -13.34 3.07 -7.26
N ASP A 80 -13.87 4.24 -6.88
CA ASP A 80 -14.77 5.06 -7.70
C ASP A 80 -14.12 5.45 -9.04
N GLU A 81 -12.84 5.82 -8.99
CA GLU A 81 -12.03 6.21 -10.16
C GLU A 81 -11.43 5.00 -10.91
N GLN A 82 -11.81 3.78 -10.53
CA GLN A 82 -11.40 2.52 -11.15
C GLN A 82 -9.89 2.29 -11.15
N VAL A 83 -9.16 2.88 -10.18
CA VAL A 83 -7.76 2.57 -9.93
C VAL A 83 -7.65 1.15 -9.40
N ILE A 84 -8.52 0.79 -8.44
CA ILE A 84 -8.55 -0.54 -7.82
C ILE A 84 -9.94 -1.18 -8.00
N PRO A 85 -10.04 -2.52 -8.09
CA PRO A 85 -11.34 -3.19 -8.14
C PRO A 85 -12.01 -3.18 -6.76
N ARG A 86 -13.33 -3.34 -6.76
CA ARG A 86 -14.19 -3.38 -5.55
C ARG A 86 -13.73 -4.40 -4.51
N GLU A 87 -13.36 -5.60 -4.94
CA GLU A 87 -12.84 -6.64 -4.05
C GLU A 87 -11.53 -6.19 -3.38
N GLY A 88 -10.67 -5.52 -4.15
CA GLY A 88 -9.41 -4.96 -3.66
C GLY A 88 -9.64 -3.83 -2.65
N ALA A 89 -10.58 -2.93 -2.92
CA ALA A 89 -10.97 -1.87 -1.98
C ALA A 89 -11.46 -2.43 -0.65
N LYS A 90 -12.30 -3.48 -0.68
CA LYS A 90 -12.76 -4.17 0.54
C LYS A 90 -11.59 -4.76 1.34
N GLU A 91 -10.65 -5.43 0.69
CA GLU A 91 -9.50 -6.02 1.35
C GLU A 91 -8.56 -4.95 1.93
N LEU A 92 -8.26 -3.89 1.18
CA LEU A 92 -7.43 -2.77 1.65
C LEU A 92 -8.07 -2.03 2.84
N LYS A 93 -9.40 -1.87 2.87
CA LYS A 93 -10.09 -1.30 4.04
C LYS A 93 -9.96 -2.17 5.29
N SER A 94 -9.89 -3.49 5.15
CA SER A 94 -9.58 -4.37 6.29
C SER A 94 -8.16 -4.17 6.82
N TRP A 95 -7.23 -3.69 5.98
CA TRP A 95 -5.88 -3.34 6.39
C TRP A 95 -5.80 -1.99 7.14
N LEU A 96 -6.75 -1.07 6.91
CA LEU A 96 -6.87 0.15 7.73
C LEU A 96 -7.18 -0.17 9.20
N GLN A 97 -7.89 -1.28 9.47
CA GLN A 97 -8.19 -1.73 10.83
C GLN A 97 -6.93 -2.21 11.57
N ILE A 98 -6.09 -3.02 10.93
CA ILE A 98 -4.82 -3.45 11.57
C ILE A 98 -3.90 -2.25 11.79
N ARG A 99 -3.89 -1.27 10.88
CA ARG A 99 -3.14 -0.02 11.06
C ARG A 99 -3.57 0.73 12.32
N GLU A 100 -4.88 0.89 12.54
CA GLU A 100 -5.37 1.53 13.77
C GLU A 100 -4.86 0.82 15.02
N ARG A 101 -4.91 -0.51 15.03
CA ARG A 101 -4.41 -1.31 16.15
C ARG A 101 -2.90 -1.16 16.35
N LEU A 102 -2.11 -1.25 15.29
CA LEU A 102 -0.65 -1.09 15.33
C LEU A 102 -0.18 0.31 15.74
N VAL A 103 -1.03 1.34 15.60
CA VAL A 103 -0.67 2.74 15.90
C VAL A 103 -1.24 3.22 17.24
N ARG A 104 -2.47 2.84 17.58
CA ARG A 104 -3.19 3.37 18.75
C ARG A 104 -3.33 2.37 19.90
N TYR A 105 -3.45 1.09 19.57
CA TYR A 105 -3.66 -0.01 20.53
C TYR A 105 -2.48 -0.97 20.51
N TYR A 106 -1.27 -0.44 20.33
CA TYR A 106 -0.05 -1.22 20.09
C TYR A 106 0.33 -2.13 21.26
N ASP A 107 -0.15 -1.82 22.46
CA ASP A 107 0.01 -2.60 23.68
C ASP A 107 -0.98 -3.78 23.77
N GLU A 108 -2.01 -3.80 22.92
CA GLU A 108 -3.01 -4.86 22.82
C GLU A 108 -2.82 -5.77 21.60
N VAL A 109 -1.91 -5.45 20.68
CA VAL A 109 -1.68 -6.24 19.47
C VAL A 109 -0.94 -7.53 19.80
N SER A 110 -1.53 -8.66 19.42
CA SER A 110 -0.94 -9.99 19.66
C SER A 110 -0.19 -10.52 18.44
N VAL A 111 0.77 -11.42 18.67
CA VAL A 111 1.47 -12.15 17.59
C VAL A 111 0.48 -12.90 16.70
N ALA A 112 -0.53 -13.55 17.30
CA ALA A 112 -1.55 -14.31 16.56
C ALA A 112 -2.36 -13.42 15.61
N GLU A 113 -2.70 -12.21 16.05
CA GLU A 113 -3.41 -11.22 15.24
C GLU A 113 -2.60 -10.80 14.02
N VAL A 114 -1.32 -10.44 14.21
CA VAL A 114 -0.42 -10.06 13.11
C VAL A 114 -0.23 -11.25 12.17
N LYS A 115 0.02 -12.46 12.70
CA LYS A 115 0.17 -13.69 11.92
C LYS A 115 -1.05 -13.99 11.04
N GLU A 116 -2.26 -13.80 11.58
CA GLU A 116 -3.49 -13.95 10.82
C GLU A 116 -3.54 -12.94 9.68
N LYS A 117 -3.27 -11.67 9.98
CA LYS A 117 -3.32 -10.60 8.98
C LYS A 117 -2.28 -10.78 7.87
N LEU A 118 -1.10 -11.30 8.19
CA LEU A 118 -0.05 -11.64 7.22
C LEU A 118 -0.46 -12.75 6.22
N LYS A 119 -1.63 -13.38 6.34
CA LYS A 119 -2.17 -14.26 5.29
C LYS A 119 -2.64 -13.49 4.05
N ASP A 120 -3.01 -12.23 4.24
CA ASP A 120 -3.64 -11.39 3.21
C ASP A 120 -2.63 -10.49 2.46
N ILE A 121 -1.31 -10.70 2.64
CA ILE A 121 -0.25 -9.81 2.08
C ILE A 121 -0.35 -9.63 0.56
N ARG A 122 -0.91 -10.63 -0.16
CA ARG A 122 -1.01 -10.63 -1.62
C ARG A 122 -1.74 -9.39 -2.17
N ILE A 123 -2.65 -8.79 -1.40
CA ILE A 123 -3.35 -7.58 -1.82
C ILE A 123 -2.40 -6.43 -2.17
N PHE A 124 -1.28 -6.31 -1.46
CA PHE A 124 -0.33 -5.23 -1.71
C PHE A 124 0.40 -5.41 -3.05
N ARG A 125 0.68 -6.66 -3.45
CA ARG A 125 1.21 -6.95 -4.79
C ARG A 125 0.19 -6.59 -5.87
N SER A 126 -1.07 -6.94 -5.66
CA SER A 126 -2.16 -6.53 -6.56
C SER A 126 -2.31 -5.02 -6.64
N TYR A 127 -2.22 -4.31 -5.51
CA TYR A 127 -2.25 -2.84 -5.47
C TYR A 127 -1.14 -2.21 -6.30
N ILE A 128 0.10 -2.71 -6.19
CA ILE A 128 1.23 -2.26 -7.03
C ILE A 128 0.88 -2.40 -8.52
N THR A 129 0.34 -3.56 -8.92
CA THR A 129 -0.06 -3.80 -10.31
C THR A 129 -1.16 -2.84 -10.78
N TRP A 130 -2.18 -2.62 -9.94
CA TRP A 130 -3.29 -1.72 -10.25
C TRP A 130 -2.84 -0.27 -10.42
N VAL A 131 -2.03 0.24 -9.48
CA VAL A 131 -1.46 1.59 -9.57
C VAL A 131 -0.64 1.76 -10.84
N ARG A 132 0.27 0.82 -11.14
CA ARG A 132 1.09 0.88 -12.36
C ARG A 132 0.24 0.87 -13.63
N HIS A 133 -0.78 0.01 -13.68
CA HIS A 133 -1.68 -0.07 -14.82
C HIS A 133 -2.47 1.24 -15.02
N TYR A 134 -2.96 1.84 -13.95
CA TYR A 134 -3.67 3.11 -14.01
C TYR A 134 -2.75 4.25 -14.50
N LEU A 135 -1.53 4.34 -13.96
CA LEU A 135 -0.54 5.32 -14.42
C LEU A 135 -0.22 5.15 -15.91
N GLU A 136 -0.02 3.91 -16.38
CA GLU A 136 0.21 3.64 -17.80
C GLU A 136 -0.97 4.04 -18.68
N LYS A 137 -2.20 3.72 -18.24
CA LYS A 137 -3.43 4.06 -18.95
C LYS A 137 -3.62 5.57 -19.09
N GLU A 138 -3.41 6.33 -18.02
CA GLU A 138 -3.73 7.78 -18.00
C GLU A 138 -2.58 8.66 -18.48
N LEU A 139 -1.31 8.24 -18.31
CA LEU A 139 -0.12 9.02 -18.71
C LEU A 139 0.55 8.51 -19.99
N GLY A 140 0.26 7.28 -20.41
CA GLY A 140 0.94 6.61 -21.52
C GLY A 140 2.30 6.01 -21.13
N SER A 141 2.79 5.08 -21.95
CA SER A 141 3.97 4.24 -21.70
C SER A 141 5.33 4.96 -21.68
N VAL A 142 5.36 6.27 -21.99
CA VAL A 142 6.60 7.07 -22.01
C VAL A 142 7.02 7.53 -20.61
N HIS A 143 6.08 7.55 -19.64
CA HIS A 143 6.32 8.04 -18.28
C HIS A 143 6.48 6.93 -17.23
N THR A 144 6.32 5.66 -17.61
CA THR A 144 6.31 4.51 -16.69
C THR A 144 7.64 3.75 -16.61
N HIS A 145 8.59 4.02 -17.51
CA HIS A 145 9.93 3.44 -17.50
C HIS A 145 10.96 4.45 -17.02
N GLY A 146 10.96 4.70 -15.71
CA GLY A 146 12.08 5.37 -15.04
C GLY A 146 13.30 4.46 -15.00
N ASN A 147 14.19 4.63 -15.98
CA ASN A 147 15.64 4.43 -15.87
C ASN A 147 16.16 2.99 -15.57
N GLU A 148 15.83 2.02 -16.42
CA GLU A 148 16.75 0.88 -16.66
C GLU A 148 17.76 1.29 -17.74
N GLY A 149 18.84 1.95 -17.33
CA GLY A 149 19.97 2.20 -18.25
C GLY A 149 20.70 3.51 -18.00
N SER A 150 21.62 3.51 -17.03
CA SER A 150 22.88 4.25 -17.10
C SER A 150 23.84 3.70 -16.05
N LEU A 151 24.73 2.83 -16.53
CA LEU A 151 26.06 2.43 -16.04
C LEU A 151 26.28 2.19 -14.54
#